data_AF-A0A6L5ZFC4-F1
#
_entry.id   AF-A0A6L5ZFC4-F1
#
_cell.length_a   1.000
_cell.length_b   1.000
_cell.length_c   1.000
_cell.angle_alpha   90.00
_cell.angle_beta   90.00
_cell.angle_gamma   90.00
#
_symmetry.space_group_name_H-M   'P 1'
#
loop_
_entity.id
_entity.type
_entity.pdbx_description
1 polymer ?
#
loop_
_entity_poly.entity_id
_entity_poly.type
_entity_poly.pdbx_seq_one_letter_code
_entity_poly.pdbx_strand_id
1 'polypeptide(L)'
;MAEEAVTGGATPGSTARARSTVRGVVRLQILANGLGAVAVFSYFSFLLSPQAEDGLADSNLNLLVFTCYLAAMVLLALPLNTLFVRRAMNWVREGKTPTDRQRKLLFSLPLAETLTALISWIGAAVLFGVINHDVQRVSLGILLAGVVTCTLLYLLLEGHFRPVYALALADADLPADRRDVLPRLMLAWLLGSAVPLISIGLIPIISPASAEGYRL
;
A
#
# COMPACT_ATOMS: atom_id res chain seq x y z
N MET A 1 -48.76 22.41 0.45
CA MET A 1 -47.84 23.03 1.42
C MET A 1 -47.19 21.88 2.17
N ALA A 2 -46.23 21.22 1.53
CA ALA A 2 -44.77 21.37 1.71
C ALA A 2 -44.31 20.06 2.39
N GLU A 3 -43.79 19.08 1.65
CA GLU A 3 -42.41 18.94 1.16
C GLU A 3 -41.87 17.66 1.83
N GLU A 4 -42.14 16.52 1.21
CA GLU A 4 -41.46 15.26 1.56
C GLU A 4 -39.99 15.41 1.17
N ALA A 5 -39.16 15.68 2.17
CA ALA A 5 -37.72 15.57 2.06
C ALA A 5 -37.35 14.12 1.76
N VAL A 6 -37.27 13.76 0.48
CA VAL A 6 -36.54 12.60 0.00
C VAL A 6 -35.09 12.83 0.40
N THR A 7 -34.70 12.31 1.56
CA THR A 7 -33.30 12.22 1.97
C THR A 7 -32.57 11.42 0.90
N GLY A 8 -31.79 12.13 0.08
CA GLY A 8 -31.04 11.61 -1.07
C GLY A 8 -29.92 10.65 -0.66
N GLY A 9 -30.28 9.49 -0.11
CA GLY A 9 -29.37 8.38 0.07
C GLY A 9 -28.92 7.88 -1.29
N ALA A 10 -27.63 8.05 -1.59
CA ALA A 10 -27.01 7.51 -2.79
C ALA A 10 -27.33 6.02 -2.91
N THR A 11 -28.07 5.60 -3.95
CA THR A 11 -28.40 4.19 -4.18
C THR A 11 -27.10 3.37 -4.31
N PRO A 12 -27.06 2.08 -3.92
CA PRO A 12 -25.84 1.25 -3.98
C PRO A 12 -25.13 1.30 -5.34
N GLY A 13 -25.87 1.40 -6.45
CA GLY A 13 -25.31 1.57 -7.79
C GLY A 13 -24.58 2.90 -8.02
N SER A 14 -25.04 4.00 -7.43
CA SER A 14 -24.41 5.32 -7.57
C SER A 14 -23.06 5.41 -6.83
N THR A 15 -22.96 4.83 -5.63
CA THR A 15 -21.71 4.79 -4.86
C THR A 15 -20.68 3.85 -5.50
N ALA A 16 -21.13 2.68 -5.99
CA ALA A 16 -20.29 1.76 -6.75
C ALA A 16 -19.73 2.41 -8.03
N ARG A 17 -20.55 3.17 -8.76
CA ARG A 17 -20.10 3.88 -9.96
C ARG A 17 -19.01 4.90 -9.64
N ALA A 18 -19.14 5.69 -8.56
CA ALA A 18 -18.10 6.63 -8.13
C ALA A 18 -16.78 5.92 -7.75
N ARG A 19 -16.87 4.76 -7.10
CA ARG A 19 -15.71 3.93 -6.69
C ARG A 19 -15.10 3.12 -7.84
N SER A 20 -15.80 2.95 -8.97
CA SER A 20 -15.27 2.27 -10.17
C SER A 20 -14.29 3.10 -11.01
N THR A 21 -13.75 4.17 -10.44
CA THR A 21 -12.84 5.09 -11.15
C THR A 21 -11.38 4.71 -10.87
N VAL A 22 -10.58 4.61 -11.94
CA VAL A 22 -9.11 4.43 -11.82
C VAL A 22 -8.50 5.54 -10.95
N ARG A 23 -9.06 6.76 -11.03
CA ARG A 23 -8.63 7.91 -10.21
C ARG A 23 -8.72 7.63 -8.70
N GLY A 24 -9.72 6.88 -8.24
CA GLY A 24 -9.87 6.51 -6.84
C GLY A 24 -8.75 5.60 -6.35
N VAL A 25 -8.44 4.56 -7.12
CA VAL A 25 -7.36 3.60 -6.86
C VAL A 25 -6.00 4.30 -6.86
N VAL A 26 -5.73 5.12 -7.88
CA VAL A 26 -4.48 5.90 -8.00
C VAL A 26 -4.33 6.87 -6.83
N ARG A 27 -5.40 7.55 -6.41
CA ARG A 27 -5.35 8.44 -5.23
C ARG A 27 -4.97 7.69 -3.96
N LEU A 28 -5.55 6.51 -3.70
CA LEU A 28 -5.21 5.71 -2.54
C LEU A 28 -3.76 5.23 -2.58
N GLN A 29 -3.26 4.83 -3.75
CA GLN A 29 -1.86 4.48 -3.93
C GLN A 29 -0.94 5.66 -3.64
N ILE A 30 -1.25 6.86 -4.16
CA ILE A 30 -0.44 8.06 -3.90
C ILE A 30 -0.43 8.41 -2.41
N LEU A 31 -1.60 8.37 -1.75
CA LEU A 31 -1.70 8.69 -0.32
C LEU A 31 -0.93 7.69 0.55
N ALA A 32 -1.14 6.39 0.32
CA ALA A 32 -0.49 5.35 1.10
C ALA A 32 1.03 5.36 0.90
N ASN A 33 1.49 5.35 -0.36
CA ASN A 33 2.93 5.33 -0.65
C ASN A 33 3.61 6.65 -0.31
N GLY A 34 2.93 7.79 -0.46
CA GLY A 34 3.43 9.09 -0.04
C GLY A 34 3.65 9.15 1.48
N LEU A 35 2.68 8.64 2.26
CA LEU A 35 2.85 8.55 3.71
C LEU A 35 4.00 7.61 4.10
N GLY A 36 4.13 6.47 3.42
CA GLY A 36 5.26 5.57 3.59
C GLY A 36 6.60 6.24 3.30
N ALA A 37 6.71 7.00 2.20
CA ALA A 37 7.92 7.75 1.85
C ALA A 37 8.27 8.80 2.90
N VAL A 38 7.26 9.51 3.44
CA VAL A 38 7.46 10.45 4.56
C VAL A 38 7.94 9.73 5.82
N ALA A 39 7.41 8.55 6.11
CA ALA A 39 7.86 7.75 7.25
C ALA A 39 9.32 7.29 7.10
N VAL A 40 9.71 6.84 5.89
CA VAL A 40 11.11 6.50 5.58
C VAL A 40 12.00 7.73 5.71
N PHE A 41 11.63 8.86 5.10
CA PHE A 41 12.39 10.10 5.23
C PHE A 41 12.59 10.49 6.69
N SER A 42 11.53 10.42 7.50
CA SER A 42 11.60 10.70 8.95
C SER A 42 12.52 9.71 9.68
N TYR A 43 12.50 8.43 9.32
CA TYR A 43 13.42 7.43 9.85
C TYR A 43 14.88 7.79 9.55
N PHE A 44 15.18 8.16 8.29
CA PHE A 44 16.52 8.60 7.90
C PHE A 44 16.96 9.90 8.59
N SER A 45 16.06 10.88 8.73
CA SER A 45 16.42 12.18 9.29
C SER A 45 16.54 12.20 10.82
N PHE A 46 15.77 11.37 11.53
CA PHE A 46 15.69 11.46 13.00
C PHE A 46 16.21 10.22 13.74
N LEU A 47 16.14 9.03 13.13
CA LEU A 47 16.46 7.76 13.81
C LEU A 47 17.80 7.17 13.37
N LEU A 48 18.24 7.44 12.15
CA LEU A 48 19.61 7.21 11.72
C LEU A 48 20.51 8.34 12.25
N SER A 49 21.21 8.07 13.36
CA SER A 49 22.11 9.03 14.03
C SER A 49 23.14 9.65 13.07
N PRO A 50 23.46 10.96 13.19
CA PRO A 50 24.51 11.63 12.41
C PRO A 50 25.91 11.02 12.53
N GLN A 51 26.17 10.24 13.59
CA GLN A 51 27.44 9.53 13.78
C GLN A 51 27.59 8.30 12.84
N ALA A 52 26.53 7.93 12.13
CA ALA A 52 26.52 6.85 11.15
C ALA A 52 26.62 7.35 9.69
N GLU A 53 26.93 8.64 9.48
CA GLU A 53 27.07 9.19 8.12
C GLU A 53 28.35 8.76 7.40
N ASP A 54 29.33 8.18 8.11
CA ASP A 54 30.51 7.56 7.50
C ASP A 54 30.08 6.31 6.69
N GLY A 55 29.71 6.53 5.42
CA GLY A 55 29.34 5.48 4.47
C GLY A 55 28.00 5.67 3.76
N LEU A 56 27.13 6.58 4.24
CA LEU A 56 25.86 6.89 3.57
C LEU A 56 26.09 7.72 2.30
N ALA A 57 25.20 7.56 1.31
CA ALA A 57 25.26 8.36 0.11
C ALA A 57 24.82 9.81 0.38
N ASP A 58 25.35 10.75 -0.41
CA ASP A 58 24.93 12.16 -0.38
C ASP A 58 23.40 12.27 -0.55
N SER A 59 22.79 13.17 0.23
CA SER A 59 21.36 13.48 0.19
C SER A 59 20.87 13.82 -1.23
N ASN A 60 21.69 14.53 -2.03
CA ASN A 60 21.33 14.84 -3.41
C ASN A 60 21.26 13.57 -4.29
N LEU A 61 22.19 12.63 -4.10
CA LEU A 61 22.18 11.35 -4.80
C LEU A 61 20.96 10.53 -4.39
N ASN A 62 20.67 10.43 -3.10
CA ASN A 62 19.49 9.75 -2.59
C ASN A 62 18.19 10.35 -3.13
N LEU A 63 18.07 11.68 -3.19
CA LEU A 63 16.90 12.37 -3.75
C LEU A 63 16.76 12.12 -5.27
N LEU A 64 17.86 12.17 -6.01
CA LEU A 64 17.87 11.90 -7.45
C LEU A 64 17.44 10.45 -7.72
N VAL A 65 18.05 9.49 -7.03
CA VAL A 65 17.73 8.06 -7.15
C VAL A 65 16.29 7.80 -6.76
N PHE A 66 15.81 8.38 -5.66
CA PHE A 66 14.40 8.30 -5.24
C PHE A 66 13.47 8.80 -6.35
N THR A 67 13.75 9.97 -6.91
CA THR A 67 12.92 10.58 -7.95
C THR A 67 12.88 9.74 -9.21
N CYS A 68 14.04 9.27 -9.67
CA CYS A 68 14.16 8.38 -10.83
C CYS A 68 13.46 7.04 -10.60
N TYR A 69 13.63 6.45 -9.42
CA TYR A 69 13.00 5.19 -9.02
C TYR A 69 11.49 5.30 -8.98
N LEU A 70 10.98 6.35 -8.32
CA LEU A 70 9.54 6.63 -8.24
C LEU A 70 8.95 6.85 -9.64
N ALA A 71 9.60 7.66 -10.47
CA ALA A 71 9.16 7.90 -11.84
C ALA A 71 9.11 6.59 -12.65
N ALA A 72 10.14 5.75 -12.57
CA ALA A 72 10.17 4.46 -13.23
C ALA A 72 9.01 3.55 -12.77
N MET A 73 8.80 3.43 -11.46
CA MET A 73 7.71 2.60 -10.91
C MET A 73 6.33 3.11 -11.33
N VAL A 74 6.10 4.42 -11.32
CA VAL A 74 4.84 5.02 -11.79
C VAL A 74 4.62 4.76 -13.28
N LEU A 75 5.64 4.96 -14.12
CA LEU A 75 5.56 4.74 -15.55
C LEU A 75 5.27 3.28 -15.91
N LEU A 76 5.84 2.33 -15.16
CA LEU A 76 5.61 0.90 -15.35
C LEU A 76 4.26 0.44 -14.81
N ALA A 77 3.87 0.89 -13.61
CA ALA A 77 2.66 0.38 -12.95
C ALA A 77 1.37 1.00 -13.52
N LEU A 78 1.37 2.29 -13.84
CA LEU A 78 0.14 3.02 -14.19
C LEU A 78 -0.62 2.44 -15.40
N PRO A 79 0.03 2.05 -16.52
CA PRO A 79 -0.68 1.48 -17.67
C PRO A 79 -1.31 0.12 -17.35
N LEU A 80 -0.57 -0.76 -16.68
CA LEU A 80 -1.03 -2.10 -16.30
C LEU A 80 -2.21 -1.99 -15.33
N ASN A 81 -2.05 -1.17 -14.28
CA ASN A 81 -3.08 -0.87 -13.29
C ASN A 81 -4.36 -0.37 -13.95
N THR A 82 -4.24 0.65 -14.81
CA THR A 82 -5.36 1.22 -15.54
C THR A 82 -6.08 0.16 -16.37
N LEU A 83 -5.34 -0.73 -17.02
CA LEU A 83 -5.91 -1.82 -17.81
C LEU A 83 -6.69 -2.82 -16.95
N PHE A 84 -6.11 -3.31 -15.84
CA PHE A 84 -6.76 -4.28 -14.96
C PHE A 84 -8.00 -3.71 -14.29
N VAL A 85 -7.90 -2.51 -13.73
CA VAL A 85 -8.97 -1.80 -13.04
C VAL A 85 -10.13 -1.51 -14.01
N ARG A 86 -9.84 -1.05 -15.25
CA ARG A 86 -10.89 -0.85 -16.28
C ARG A 86 -11.57 -2.16 -16.67
N ARG A 87 -10.81 -3.23 -16.91
CA ARG A 87 -11.37 -4.54 -17.29
C ARG A 87 -12.23 -5.15 -16.19
N ALA A 88 -11.84 -4.97 -14.93
CA ALA A 88 -12.59 -5.50 -13.79
C ALA A 88 -13.92 -4.76 -13.54
N MET A 89 -14.06 -3.50 -14.01
CA MET A 89 -15.17 -2.62 -13.62
C MET A 89 -15.95 -1.98 -14.76
N ASN A 90 -15.67 -2.33 -16.03
CA ASN A 90 -16.43 -1.78 -17.17
C ASN A 90 -17.93 -2.06 -17.05
N TRP A 91 -18.32 -3.23 -16.53
CA TRP A 91 -19.70 -3.62 -16.28
C TRP A 91 -20.45 -2.63 -15.36
N VAL A 92 -19.78 -2.04 -14.37
CA VAL A 92 -20.37 -1.04 -13.46
C VAL A 92 -20.74 0.24 -14.22
N ARG A 93 -19.91 0.63 -15.18
CA ARG A 93 -20.13 1.82 -16.02
C ARG A 93 -21.23 1.58 -17.05
N GLU A 94 -21.26 0.39 -17.61
CA GLU A 94 -22.26 -0.05 -18.58
C GLU A 94 -23.62 -0.41 -17.93
N GLY A 95 -23.69 -0.52 -16.59
CA GLY A 95 -24.91 -0.90 -15.88
C GLY A 95 -25.32 -2.36 -16.12
N LYS A 96 -24.36 -3.24 -16.44
CA LYS A 96 -24.58 -4.67 -16.73
C LYS A 96 -24.26 -5.53 -15.53
N THR A 97 -24.70 -6.78 -15.52
CA THR A 97 -24.25 -7.78 -14.56
C THR A 97 -22.81 -8.22 -14.86
N PRO A 98 -21.96 -8.44 -13.84
CA PRO A 98 -20.59 -8.91 -14.06
C PRO A 98 -20.55 -10.39 -14.46
N THR A 99 -19.66 -10.71 -15.40
CA THR A 99 -19.24 -12.10 -15.66
C THR A 99 -18.41 -12.66 -14.49
N ASP A 100 -18.31 -13.99 -14.38
CA ASP A 100 -17.48 -14.63 -13.36
C ASP A 100 -16.00 -14.22 -13.44
N ARG A 101 -15.50 -13.98 -14.66
CA ARG A 101 -14.13 -13.48 -14.87
C ARG A 101 -13.97 -12.06 -14.31
N GLN A 102 -14.92 -11.16 -14.58
CA GLN A 102 -14.90 -9.81 -14.02
C GLN A 102 -15.03 -9.83 -12.49
N ARG A 103 -15.87 -10.72 -11.94
CA ARG A 103 -16.01 -10.90 -10.49
C ARG A 103 -14.70 -11.36 -9.85
N LYS A 104 -14.04 -12.37 -10.42
CA LYS A 104 -12.71 -12.82 -9.98
C LYS A 104 -11.66 -11.71 -10.05
N LEU A 105 -11.61 -10.97 -11.17
CA LEU A 105 -10.70 -9.84 -11.34
C LEU A 105 -10.95 -8.74 -10.29
N LEU A 106 -12.20 -8.33 -10.11
CA LEU A 106 -12.60 -7.33 -9.12
C LEU A 106 -12.15 -7.72 -7.71
N PHE A 107 -12.36 -8.97 -7.33
CA PHE A 107 -11.94 -9.46 -6.01
C PHE A 107 -10.42 -9.54 -5.87
N SER A 108 -9.68 -9.80 -6.95
CA SER A 108 -8.21 -9.80 -6.94
C SER A 108 -7.57 -8.40 -6.87
N LEU A 109 -8.31 -7.32 -7.17
CA LEU A 109 -7.75 -5.97 -7.29
C LEU A 109 -6.96 -5.53 -6.03
N PRO A 110 -7.50 -5.55 -4.79
CA PRO A 110 -6.73 -5.08 -3.64
C PRO A 110 -5.39 -5.81 -3.48
N LEU A 111 -5.38 -7.12 -3.72
CA LEU A 111 -4.18 -7.92 -3.61
C LEU A 111 -3.19 -7.61 -4.74
N ALA A 112 -3.64 -7.56 -5.98
CA ALA A 112 -2.79 -7.27 -7.14
C ALA A 112 -2.11 -5.89 -7.03
N GLU A 113 -2.87 -4.89 -6.61
CA GLU A 113 -2.41 -3.53 -6.36
C GLU A 113 -1.37 -3.49 -5.23
N THR A 114 -1.67 -4.18 -4.13
CA THR A 114 -0.77 -4.23 -2.96
C THR A 114 0.51 -5.01 -3.27
N LEU A 115 0.44 -6.10 -4.04
CA LEU A 115 1.63 -6.87 -4.43
C LEU A 115 2.53 -6.05 -5.35
N THR A 116 1.96 -5.26 -6.25
CA THR A 116 2.74 -4.35 -7.10
C THR A 116 3.49 -3.31 -6.26
N ALA A 117 2.83 -2.73 -5.25
CA ALA A 117 3.48 -1.85 -4.29
C ALA A 117 4.55 -2.59 -3.46
N LEU A 118 4.27 -3.79 -2.98
CA LEU A 118 5.23 -4.56 -2.18
C LEU A 118 6.51 -4.87 -2.96
N ILE A 119 6.39 -5.21 -4.25
CA ILE A 119 7.54 -5.42 -5.14
C ILE A 119 8.37 -4.14 -5.30
N SER A 120 7.73 -2.97 -5.42
CA SER A 120 8.48 -1.71 -5.48
C SER A 120 9.13 -1.37 -4.14
N TRP A 121 8.50 -1.68 -3.01
CA TRP A 121 9.12 -1.51 -1.69
C TRP A 121 10.35 -2.40 -1.49
N ILE A 122 10.29 -3.66 -1.95
CA ILE A 122 11.44 -4.57 -1.93
C ILE A 122 12.57 -4.04 -2.84
N GLY A 123 12.21 -3.58 -4.05
CA GLY A 123 13.17 -2.99 -4.98
C GLY A 123 13.87 -1.75 -4.39
N ALA A 124 13.11 -0.87 -3.74
CA ALA A 124 13.64 0.29 -3.04
C ALA A 124 14.58 -0.12 -1.90
N ALA A 125 14.17 -1.09 -1.07
CA ALA A 125 15.00 -1.56 0.03
C ALA A 125 16.37 -2.06 -0.44
N VAL A 126 16.41 -2.86 -1.51
CA VAL A 126 17.67 -3.34 -2.11
C VAL A 126 18.48 -2.19 -2.67
N LEU A 127 17.85 -1.32 -3.49
CA LEU A 127 18.53 -0.21 -4.16
C LEU A 127 19.19 0.75 -3.17
N PHE A 128 18.42 1.21 -2.18
CA PHE A 128 18.92 2.16 -1.18
C PHE A 128 19.89 1.53 -0.20
N GLY A 129 19.74 0.24 0.12
CA GLY A 129 20.69 -0.49 0.94
C GLY A 129 22.07 -0.56 0.29
N VAL A 130 22.11 -0.81 -1.02
CA VAL A 130 23.36 -0.87 -1.80
C VAL A 130 24.00 0.52 -1.92
N ILE A 131 23.22 1.54 -2.28
CA ILE A 131 23.74 2.90 -2.53
C ILE A 131 24.29 3.54 -1.26
N ASN A 132 23.69 3.26 -0.10
CA ASN A 132 24.12 3.81 1.18
C ASN A 132 25.14 2.92 1.90
N HIS A 133 25.63 1.85 1.26
CA HIS A 133 26.60 0.91 1.83
C HIS A 133 26.23 0.31 3.21
N ASP A 134 24.95 0.40 3.58
CA ASP A 134 24.39 -0.05 4.86
C ASP A 134 23.10 -0.85 4.60
N VAL A 135 23.28 -2.00 3.96
CA VAL A 135 22.19 -2.87 3.53
C VAL A 135 21.31 -3.28 4.72
N GLN A 136 21.89 -3.51 5.90
CA GLN A 136 21.11 -3.97 7.04
C GLN A 136 20.15 -2.88 7.55
N ARG A 137 20.65 -1.70 7.88
CA ARG A 137 19.84 -0.65 8.51
C ARG A 137 18.85 -0.05 7.51
N VAL A 138 19.35 0.28 6.33
CA VAL A 138 18.55 0.93 5.28
C VAL A 138 17.50 -0.02 4.72
N SER A 139 17.87 -1.22 4.30
CA SER A 139 16.89 -2.13 3.69
C SER A 139 15.85 -2.59 4.70
N LEU A 140 16.21 -2.87 5.96
CA LEU A 140 15.23 -3.27 6.97
C LEU A 140 14.25 -2.14 7.32
N GLY A 141 14.74 -0.91 7.47
CA GLY A 141 13.87 0.25 7.71
C GLY A 141 12.87 0.47 6.58
N ILE A 142 13.34 0.39 5.32
CA ILE A 142 12.48 0.52 4.14
C ILE A 142 11.49 -0.66 4.04
N LEU A 143 11.91 -1.89 4.32
CA LEU A 143 11.03 -3.06 4.27
C LEU A 143 9.92 -2.99 5.32
N LEU A 144 10.23 -2.59 6.55
CA LEU A 144 9.22 -2.41 7.60
C LEU A 144 8.21 -1.33 7.23
N ALA A 145 8.69 -0.17 6.76
CA ALA A 145 7.83 0.89 6.26
C ALA A 145 6.97 0.42 5.08
N GLY A 146 7.55 -0.39 4.19
CA GLY A 146 6.86 -0.99 3.06
C GLY A 146 5.77 -1.97 3.46
N VAL A 147 6.01 -2.84 4.44
CA VAL A 147 5.01 -3.78 4.98
C VAL A 147 3.84 -3.02 5.60
N VAL A 148 4.10 -2.00 6.41
CA VAL A 148 3.06 -1.13 6.99
C VAL A 148 2.25 -0.44 5.89
N THR A 149 2.95 0.17 4.93
CA THR A 149 2.33 0.89 3.81
C THR A 149 1.45 -0.02 2.96
N CYS A 150 1.95 -1.20 2.61
CA CYS A 150 1.22 -2.19 1.82
C CYS A 150 0.00 -2.75 2.57
N THR A 151 0.14 -2.99 3.88
CA THR A 151 -0.97 -3.43 4.74
C THR A 151 -2.09 -2.39 4.76
N LEU A 152 -1.75 -1.12 4.97
CA LEU A 152 -2.71 -0.02 4.95
C LEU A 152 -3.36 0.14 3.56
N LEU A 153 -2.56 0.08 2.50
CA LEU A 153 -3.05 0.15 1.12
C LEU A 153 -4.07 -0.95 0.82
N TYR A 154 -3.78 -2.19 1.22
CA TYR A 154 -4.70 -3.32 1.05
C TYR A 154 -6.05 -3.05 1.72
N LEU A 155 -6.03 -2.64 3.00
CA LEU A 155 -7.24 -2.39 3.77
C LEU A 155 -8.04 -1.21 3.20
N LEU A 156 -7.37 -0.15 2.77
CA LEU A 156 -7.98 1.01 2.12
C LEU A 156 -8.63 0.63 0.79
N LEU A 157 -7.94 -0.16 -0.05
CA LEU A 157 -8.48 -0.64 -1.32
C LEU A 157 -9.66 -1.58 -1.12
N GLU A 158 -9.56 -2.50 -0.16
CA GLU A 158 -10.66 -3.37 0.19
C GLU A 158 -11.89 -2.56 0.60
N GLY A 159 -11.72 -1.59 1.50
CA GLY A 159 -12.76 -0.63 1.90
C GLY A 159 -13.31 0.17 0.71
N HIS A 160 -12.45 0.62 -0.20
CA HIS A 160 -12.82 1.37 -1.39
C HIS A 160 -13.75 0.58 -2.32
N PHE A 161 -13.49 -0.71 -2.49
CA PHE A 161 -14.24 -1.56 -3.41
C PHE A 161 -15.49 -2.22 -2.78
N ARG A 162 -15.71 -2.12 -1.46
CA ARG A 162 -16.89 -2.71 -0.79
C ARG A 162 -18.23 -2.44 -1.48
N PRO A 163 -18.55 -1.21 -1.92
CA PRO A 163 -19.82 -0.95 -2.63
C PRO A 163 -19.91 -1.70 -3.97
N VAL A 164 -18.77 -1.85 -4.67
CA VAL A 164 -18.69 -2.58 -5.93
C VAL A 164 -18.79 -4.09 -5.69
N TYR A 165 -18.25 -4.59 -4.59
CA TYR A 165 -18.41 -5.99 -4.17
C TYR A 165 -19.87 -6.32 -3.87
N ALA A 166 -20.57 -5.45 -3.14
CA ALA A 166 -22.00 -5.62 -2.86
C ALA A 166 -22.82 -5.69 -4.17
N LEU A 167 -22.51 -4.81 -5.13
CA LEU A 167 -23.15 -4.82 -6.44
C LEU A 167 -22.85 -6.10 -7.24
N ALA A 168 -21.60 -6.61 -7.17
CA ALA A 168 -21.20 -7.81 -7.89
C ALA A 168 -21.77 -9.12 -7.32
N LEU A 169 -22.29 -9.07 -6.09
CA LEU A 169 -22.89 -10.16 -5.34
C LEU A 169 -24.42 -10.01 -5.20
N ALA A 170 -25.03 -9.00 -5.83
CA ALA A 170 -26.48 -8.80 -5.76
C ALA A 170 -27.25 -10.04 -6.26
N ASP A 171 -26.72 -10.70 -7.30
CA ASP A 171 -27.30 -11.88 -7.93
C ASP A 171 -26.38 -13.12 -7.86
N ALA A 172 -25.44 -13.17 -6.92
CA ALA A 172 -24.47 -14.26 -6.82
C ALA A 172 -24.01 -14.54 -5.38
N ASP A 173 -23.75 -15.81 -5.08
CA ASP A 173 -23.22 -16.22 -3.78
C ASP A 173 -21.77 -15.79 -3.56
N LEU A 174 -21.45 -15.48 -2.30
CA LEU A 174 -20.09 -15.19 -1.88
C LEU A 174 -19.21 -16.46 -1.97
N PRO A 175 -18.05 -16.41 -2.65
CA PRO A 175 -17.09 -17.51 -2.66
C PRO A 175 -16.69 -17.95 -1.24
N ALA A 176 -16.53 -19.25 -1.00
CA ALA A 176 -16.32 -19.80 0.33
C ALA A 176 -15.04 -19.27 1.00
N ASP A 177 -13.95 -19.11 0.24
CA ASP A 177 -12.66 -18.53 0.65
C ASP A 177 -12.76 -17.05 1.08
N ARG A 178 -13.84 -16.37 0.68
CA ARG A 178 -14.06 -14.94 0.97
C ARG A 178 -14.93 -14.69 2.21
N ARG A 179 -15.45 -15.75 2.84
CA ARG A 179 -16.10 -15.66 4.15
C ARG A 179 -15.08 -15.49 5.29
N ASP A 180 -13.81 -15.74 5.02
CA ASP A 180 -12.77 -15.70 6.04
C ASP A 180 -12.47 -14.27 6.49
N VAL A 181 -12.64 -14.04 7.79
CA VAL A 181 -12.21 -12.80 8.46
C VAL A 181 -10.73 -12.85 8.83
N LEU A 182 -10.12 -14.04 8.80
CA LEU A 182 -8.74 -14.28 9.25
C LEU A 182 -7.71 -13.40 8.51
N PRO A 183 -7.72 -13.23 7.17
CA PRO A 183 -6.74 -12.37 6.50
C PRO A 183 -6.76 -10.93 7.02
N ARG A 184 -7.95 -10.37 7.26
CA ARG A 184 -8.09 -9.01 7.83
C ARG A 184 -7.57 -8.94 9.25
N LEU A 185 -7.86 -9.94 10.07
CA LEU A 185 -7.36 -10.02 11.44
C LEU A 185 -5.84 -10.14 11.47
N MET A 186 -5.25 -10.94 10.59
CA MET A 186 -3.80 -11.08 10.46
C MET A 186 -3.13 -9.79 9.98
N LEU A 187 -3.74 -9.04 9.06
CA LEU A 187 -3.24 -7.73 8.65
C LEU A 187 -3.34 -6.69 9.78
N ALA A 188 -4.43 -6.68 10.54
CA ALA A 188 -4.57 -5.81 11.70
C ALA A 188 -3.54 -6.15 12.80
N TRP A 189 -3.33 -7.45 13.06
CA TRP A 189 -2.30 -7.94 13.98
C TRP A 189 -0.89 -7.63 13.50
N LEU A 190 -0.62 -7.78 12.20
CA LEU A 190 0.66 -7.43 11.59
C LEU A 190 0.99 -5.96 11.86
N LEU A 191 0.02 -5.07 11.65
CA LEU A 191 0.17 -3.62 11.85
C LEU A 191 0.30 -3.25 13.33
N GLY A 192 -0.56 -3.79 14.19
CA GLY A 192 -0.66 -3.40 15.60
C GLY A 192 0.32 -4.11 16.54
N SER A 193 0.90 -5.24 16.14
CA SER A 193 1.73 -6.06 17.03
C SER A 193 2.98 -6.59 16.35
N ALA A 194 2.87 -7.27 15.21
CA ALA A 194 4.03 -7.95 14.63
C ALA A 194 5.11 -6.97 14.17
N VAL A 195 4.76 -5.90 13.44
CA VAL A 195 5.72 -4.88 13.00
C VAL A 195 6.42 -4.21 14.20
N PRO A 196 5.71 -3.71 15.24
CA PRO A 196 6.37 -3.17 16.43
C PRO A 196 7.31 -4.17 17.11
N LEU A 197 6.89 -5.43 17.29
CA LEU A 197 7.71 -6.46 17.94
C LEU A 197 8.97 -6.78 17.13
N ILE A 198 8.84 -6.93 15.80
CA ILE A 198 9.97 -7.13 14.90
C ILE A 198 10.90 -5.91 14.96
N SER A 199 10.36 -4.70 14.96
CA SER A 199 11.15 -3.46 15.02
C SER A 199 12.00 -3.39 16.29
N ILE A 200 11.44 -3.77 17.45
CA ILE A 200 12.17 -3.86 18.72
C ILE A 200 13.25 -4.94 18.65
N GLY A 201 12.92 -6.12 18.11
CA GLY A 201 13.87 -7.23 17.97
C GLY A 201 15.03 -6.93 17.03
N LEU A 202 14.87 -6.01 16.07
CA LEU A 202 15.91 -5.61 15.13
C LEU A 202 16.89 -4.57 15.70
N ILE A 203 16.60 -3.94 16.86
CA ILE A 203 17.44 -2.91 17.47
C ILE A 203 18.94 -3.31 17.53
N PRO A 204 19.32 -4.52 17.96
CA PRO A 204 20.74 -4.91 18.03
C PRO A 204 21.44 -4.99 16.67
N ILE A 205 20.68 -5.26 15.61
CA ILE A 205 21.19 -5.37 14.23
C ILE A 205 21.34 -3.99 13.60
N ILE A 206 20.43 -3.07 13.94
CA ILE A 206 20.38 -1.74 13.34
C ILE A 206 21.06 -0.64 14.16
N SER A 207 21.55 -0.96 15.35
CA SER A 207 22.27 -0.01 16.21
C SER A 207 23.71 0.16 15.73
N PRO A 208 24.22 1.39 15.62
CA PRO A 208 25.63 1.61 15.33
C PRO A 208 26.50 1.03 16.46
N ALA A 209 27.64 0.42 16.10
CA ALA A 209 28.52 -0.33 16.99
C ALA A 209 29.13 0.49 18.16
N SER A 210 28.98 1.82 18.17
CA SER A 210 29.54 2.72 19.18
C SER A 210 28.79 2.73 20.53
N ALA A 211 27.66 2.03 20.66
CA ALA A 211 26.91 1.96 21.92
C ALA A 211 27.62 1.18 23.05
N GLU A 212 28.75 0.50 22.78
CA GLU A 212 29.55 -0.19 23.81
C GLU A 212 30.36 0.76 24.70
N GLY A 213 30.55 2.04 24.32
CA GLY A 213 31.35 3.01 25.08
C GLY A 213 30.70 3.58 26.35
N TYR A 214 29.45 3.18 26.67
CA TYR A 214 28.70 3.69 27.83
C TYR A 214 28.28 2.58 28.80
N ARG A 215 29.11 1.54 28.95
CA ARG A 215 29.01 0.64 30.11
C ARG A 215 30.09 1.04 31.11
N LEU A 216 29.63 1.68 32.19
CA LEU A 216 30.38 1.96 33.42
C LEU A 216 30.98 0.68 34.01
#